data_AF-A0A3S1PJA2-F1
#
_entry.id   AF-A0A3S1PJA2-F1
#
_cell.length_a   1.000
_cell.length_b   1.000
_cell.length_c   1.000
_cell.angle_alpha   90.00
_cell.angle_beta   90.00
_cell.angle_gamma   90.00
#
_symmetry.space_group_name_H-M   'P 1'
#
loop_
_entity.id
_entity.type
_entity.pdbx_description
1 polymer ?
#
loop_
_entity_poly.entity_id
_entity_poly.type
_entity_poly.pdbx_seq_one_letter_code
_entity_poly.pdbx_strand_id
1 'polypeptide(L)'
;GVAWRLPWRRARSEADTEEQWRPDAAAAQILLSEADALAARGDYDEAVHLLLRRSVADIAGRLPDFLRPSLTARDIANAPSLPARPRGAFSEIARIVEAALFARRPVGAEGWQQARGAYERFAFRDAWA
;
A
#
# COMPACT_ATOMS: atom_id res chain seq x y z
N GLY A 1 12.05 23.91 18.66
CA GLY A 1 11.22 22.91 17.97
C GLY A 1 11.97 22.45 16.74
N VAL A 2 12.33 21.17 16.66
CA VAL A 2 13.13 20.62 15.57
C VAL A 2 12.23 20.44 14.34
N ALA A 3 12.46 21.27 13.31
CA ALA A 3 11.76 21.19 12.04
C ALA A 3 12.40 20.10 11.18
N TRP A 4 11.68 18.99 10.95
CA TRP A 4 12.09 17.99 9.99
C TRP A 4 11.79 18.49 8.57
N ARG A 5 12.83 18.95 7.86
CA ARG A 5 12.80 19.22 6.42
C ARG A 5 13.41 18.01 5.69
N LEU A 6 12.62 17.31 4.88
CA LEU A 6 13.14 16.30 3.93
C LEU A 6 13.35 16.95 2.56
N PRO A 7 14.58 16.99 2.03
CA PRO A 7 14.86 17.55 0.71
C PRO A 7 14.93 16.43 -0.33
N TRP A 8 13.96 16.38 -1.24
CA TRP A 8 14.15 15.75 -2.55
C TRP A 8 13.16 16.33 -3.56
N ARG A 9 13.45 17.55 -4.01
CA ARG A 9 13.02 17.99 -5.34
C ARG A 9 14.02 17.45 -6.34
N ARG A 10 13.67 16.37 -7.04
CA ARG A 10 14.27 16.06 -8.33
C ARG A 10 13.27 16.52 -9.39
N ALA A 11 13.66 17.51 -10.17
CA ALA A 11 12.89 18.01 -11.30
C ALA A 11 12.60 16.85 -12.25
N ARG A 12 11.32 16.61 -12.55
CA ARG A 12 10.89 15.65 -13.57
C ARG A 12 10.46 16.46 -14.78
N SER A 13 11.17 16.24 -15.88
CA SER A 13 10.97 16.88 -17.18
C SER A 13 9.57 16.58 -17.72
N GLU A 14 8.94 17.61 -18.29
CA GLU A 14 7.59 17.64 -18.88
C GLU A 14 7.50 16.88 -20.23
N ALA A 15 8.14 15.72 -20.37
CA ALA A 15 8.25 15.03 -21.65
C ALA A 15 8.08 13.50 -21.55
N ASP A 16 7.02 13.04 -20.89
CA ASP A 16 6.38 11.77 -21.21
C ASP A 16 4.86 11.93 -21.08
N THR A 17 4.17 11.72 -22.19
CA THR A 17 2.74 11.96 -22.40
C THR A 17 1.92 10.91 -21.64
N GLU A 18 0.99 11.33 -20.78
CA GLU A 18 0.00 10.48 -20.08
C GLU A 18 0.58 9.24 -19.36
N GLU A 19 1.63 9.43 -18.56
CA GLU A 19 2.14 8.38 -17.69
C GLU A 19 1.13 8.04 -16.58
N GLN A 20 0.47 6.90 -16.73
CA GLN A 20 -0.41 6.28 -15.73
C GLN A 20 0.40 6.07 -14.44
N TRP A 21 0.22 6.98 -13.49
CA TRP A 21 0.97 6.98 -12.24
C TRP A 21 0.88 5.63 -11.55
N ARG A 22 1.98 5.05 -11.08
CA ARG A 22 2.00 3.84 -10.24
C ARG A 22 3.03 3.99 -9.13
N PRO A 23 2.96 3.17 -8.05
CA PRO A 23 4.06 3.05 -7.11
C PRO A 23 5.39 2.74 -7.82
N ASP A 24 6.50 3.19 -7.23
CA ASP A 24 7.83 2.90 -7.77
C ASP A 24 8.08 1.39 -7.79
N ALA A 25 8.26 0.83 -8.99
CA ALA A 25 8.30 -0.61 -9.19
C ALA A 25 9.49 -1.26 -8.47
N ALA A 26 10.66 -0.60 -8.46
CA ALA A 26 11.84 -1.12 -7.77
C ALA A 26 11.63 -1.13 -6.25
N ALA A 27 11.09 -0.06 -5.68
CA ALA A 27 10.74 0.01 -4.27
C ALA A 27 9.67 -1.03 -3.88
N ALA A 28 8.66 -1.23 -4.72
CA ALA A 28 7.63 -2.24 -4.50
C ALA A 28 8.20 -3.67 -4.54
N GLN A 29 9.17 -3.95 -5.41
CA GLN A 29 9.83 -5.25 -5.48
C GLN A 29 10.69 -5.52 -4.24
N ILE A 30 11.43 -4.51 -3.76
CA ILE A 30 12.22 -4.60 -2.52
C ILE A 30 11.29 -4.87 -1.34
N LEU A 31 10.19 -4.12 -1.23
CA LEU A 31 9.21 -4.31 -0.16
C LEU A 31 8.58 -5.72 -0.19
N LEU A 32 8.26 -6.24 -1.38
CA LEU A 32 7.76 -7.60 -1.50
C LEU A 32 8.78 -8.62 -1.01
N SER A 33 10.07 -8.43 -1.32
CA SER A 33 11.13 -9.30 -0.80
C SER A 33 11.24 -9.26 0.72
N GLU A 34 11.07 -8.08 1.34
CA GLU A 34 11.06 -7.94 2.81
C GLU A 34 9.84 -8.64 3.43
N ALA A 35 8.66 -8.47 2.83
CA ALA A 35 7.43 -9.10 3.28
C ALA A 35 7.46 -10.63 3.09
N ASP A 36 8.00 -11.11 1.98
CA ASP A 36 8.23 -12.54 1.72
C ASP A 36 9.18 -13.15 2.77
N ALA A 37 10.22 -12.42 3.19
CA ALA A 37 11.15 -12.86 4.23
C ALA A 37 10.48 -12.97 5.61
N LEU A 38 9.57 -12.05 5.96
CA LEU A 38 8.75 -12.15 7.17
C LEU A 38 7.83 -13.37 7.12
N ALA A 39 7.12 -13.54 6.00
CA ALA A 39 6.22 -14.68 5.82
C ALA A 39 6.94 -16.03 5.87
N ALA A 40 8.17 -16.12 5.36
CA ALA A 40 9.01 -17.33 5.43
C ALA A 40 9.35 -17.75 6.87
N ARG A 41 9.32 -16.81 7.82
CA ARG A 41 9.53 -17.05 9.26
C ARG A 41 8.23 -17.39 10.00
N GLY A 42 7.09 -17.36 9.31
CA GLY A 42 5.76 -17.50 9.89
C GLY A 42 5.17 -16.18 10.40
N ASP A 43 5.85 -15.05 10.20
CA ASP A 43 5.43 -13.71 10.66
C ASP A 43 4.40 -13.08 9.71
N TYR A 44 3.30 -13.80 9.43
CA TYR A 44 2.30 -13.40 8.43
C TYR A 44 1.61 -12.07 8.77
N ASP A 45 1.32 -11.85 10.05
CA ASP A 45 0.66 -10.62 10.50
C ASP A 45 1.55 -9.40 10.20
N GLU A 46 2.83 -9.47 10.53
CA GLU A 46 3.81 -8.40 10.26
C GLU A 46 4.01 -8.21 8.75
N ALA A 47 4.08 -9.29 7.98
CA ALA A 47 4.21 -9.24 6.53
C ALA A 47 3.04 -8.46 5.88
N VAL A 48 1.79 -8.76 6.26
CA VAL A 48 0.61 -8.02 5.74
C VAL A 48 0.58 -6.58 6.26
N HIS A 49 0.93 -6.36 7.52
CA HIS A 49 1.02 -5.01 8.08
C HIS A 49 2.04 -4.12 7.34
N LEU A 50 3.17 -4.69 6.89
CA LEU A 50 4.14 -4.00 6.05
C LEU A 50 3.53 -3.57 4.71
N LEU A 51 2.81 -4.46 4.03
CA LEU A 51 2.12 -4.15 2.77
C LEU A 51 1.07 -3.04 2.94
N LEU A 52 0.27 -3.09 4.03
CA LEU A 52 -0.72 -2.07 4.32
C LEU A 52 -0.07 -0.70 4.52
N ARG A 53 0.96 -0.61 5.37
CA ARG A 53 1.68 0.65 5.65
C ARG A 53 2.26 1.25 4.38
N ARG A 54 2.89 0.42 3.54
CA ARG A 54 3.44 0.90 2.28
C ARG A 54 2.36 1.43 1.35
N SER A 55 1.25 0.70 1.23
CA SER A 55 0.12 1.12 0.37
C SER A 55 -0.46 2.46 0.83
N VAL A 56 -0.59 2.69 2.14
CA VAL A 56 -1.01 4.00 2.70
C VAL A 56 -0.01 5.09 2.32
N ALA A 57 1.30 4.83 2.41
CA ALA A 57 2.33 5.81 2.05
C ALA A 57 2.31 6.15 0.55
N ASP A 58 2.08 5.17 -0.33
CA ASP A 58 1.95 5.40 -1.77
C ASP A 58 0.68 6.23 -2.09
N ILE A 59 -0.45 5.94 -1.43
CA ILE A 59 -1.67 6.76 -1.53
C ILE A 59 -1.41 8.19 -1.03
N ALA A 60 -0.68 8.36 0.08
CA ALA A 60 -0.31 9.66 0.63
C ALA A 60 0.48 10.50 -0.37
N GLY A 61 1.44 9.87 -1.06
CA GLY A 61 2.25 10.53 -2.08
C GLY A 61 1.42 10.97 -3.29
N ARG A 62 0.38 10.23 -3.66
CA ARG A 62 -0.48 10.53 -4.81
C ARG A 62 -1.59 11.53 -4.52
N LEU A 63 -2.18 11.43 -3.33
CA LEU A 63 -3.33 12.20 -2.88
C LEU A 63 -3.02 12.88 -1.53
N PRO A 64 -2.09 13.85 -1.49
CA PRO A 64 -1.61 14.44 -0.24
C PRO A 64 -2.71 15.19 0.53
N ASP A 65 -3.65 15.83 -0.15
CA ASP A 65 -4.75 16.58 0.48
C ASP A 65 -5.88 15.68 1.00
N PHE A 66 -5.89 14.41 0.58
CA PHE A 66 -6.92 13.44 0.94
C PHE A 66 -6.63 12.78 2.29
N LEU A 67 -5.38 12.34 2.53
CA LEU A 67 -5.07 11.61 3.76
C LEU A 67 -5.00 12.54 4.97
N ARG A 68 -5.72 12.14 6.03
CA ARG A 68 -5.71 12.79 7.34
C ARG A 68 -5.30 11.79 8.41
N PRO A 69 -4.62 12.21 9.50
CA PRO A 69 -4.18 11.31 10.56
C PRO A 69 -5.30 10.50 11.23
N SER A 70 -6.54 10.96 11.16
CA SER A 70 -7.71 10.30 11.73
C SER A 70 -8.31 9.19 10.87
N LEU A 71 -7.87 9.04 9.61
CA LEU A 71 -8.45 8.05 8.70
C LEU A 71 -7.94 6.64 9.04
N THR A 72 -8.87 5.71 9.15
CA THR A 72 -8.56 4.28 9.24
C THR A 72 -8.25 3.69 7.87
N ALA A 73 -7.67 2.49 7.83
CA ALA A 73 -7.47 1.75 6.58
C ALA A 73 -8.80 1.54 5.83
N ARG A 74 -9.88 1.22 6.55
CA ARG A 74 -11.23 1.15 5.98
C ARG A 74 -11.73 2.47 5.41
N ASP A 75 -11.47 3.60 6.06
CA ASP A 75 -11.89 4.90 5.53
C ASP A 75 -11.16 5.23 4.22
N ILE A 76 -9.85 4.96 4.18
CA ILE A 76 -9.02 5.12 2.97
C ILE A 76 -9.55 4.22 1.84
N ALA A 77 -9.90 2.98 2.17
CA ALA A 77 -10.42 1.99 1.22
C ALA A 77 -11.79 2.35 0.62
N ASN A 78 -12.56 3.22 1.27
CA ASN A 78 -13.87 3.66 0.79
C ASN A 78 -13.84 5.01 0.07
N ALA A 79 -12.67 5.64 -0.06
CA ALA A 79 -12.59 6.98 -0.61
C ALA A 79 -12.82 7.01 -2.13
N PRO A 80 -13.73 7.87 -2.62
CA PRO A 80 -14.05 7.97 -4.04
C PRO A 80 -12.93 8.63 -4.86
N SER A 81 -11.96 9.27 -4.20
CA SER A 81 -10.76 9.84 -4.83
C SER A 81 -9.77 8.79 -5.31
N LEU A 82 -9.85 7.53 -4.84
CA LEU A 82 -9.03 6.44 -5.33
C LEU A 82 -9.68 5.78 -6.57
N PRO A 83 -8.90 5.53 -7.65
CA PRO A 83 -9.38 4.75 -8.78
C PRO A 83 -9.89 3.37 -8.35
N ALA A 84 -10.89 2.83 -9.06
CA ALA A 84 -11.61 1.64 -8.63
C ALA A 84 -10.72 0.41 -8.41
N ARG A 85 -9.72 0.20 -9.29
CA ARG A 85 -8.80 -0.95 -9.21
C ARG A 85 -7.91 -0.92 -7.96
N PRO A 86 -7.12 0.15 -7.68
CA PRO A 86 -6.26 0.22 -6.51
C PRO A 86 -7.09 0.32 -5.23
N ARG A 87 -8.26 0.97 -5.29
CA ARG A 87 -9.22 0.97 -4.18
C ARG A 87 -9.61 -0.46 -3.79
N GLY A 88 -10.02 -1.28 -4.76
CA GLY A 88 -10.39 -2.68 -4.50
C GLY A 88 -9.23 -3.53 -3.96
N ALA A 89 -8.04 -3.39 -4.55
CA ALA A 89 -6.85 -4.08 -4.07
C ALA A 89 -6.47 -3.67 -2.63
N PHE A 90 -6.51 -2.36 -2.33
CA PHE A 90 -6.24 -1.84 -1.00
C PHE A 90 -7.30 -2.27 0.02
N SER A 91 -8.58 -2.29 -0.35
CA SER A 91 -9.68 -2.80 0.48
C SER A 91 -9.45 -4.24 0.93
N GLU A 92 -8.90 -5.09 0.05
CA GLU A 92 -8.62 -6.49 0.36
C GLU A 92 -7.51 -6.64 1.41
N ILE A 93 -6.41 -5.89 1.25
CA ILE A 93 -5.31 -5.83 2.24
C ILE A 93 -5.85 -5.33 3.59
N ALA A 94 -6.59 -4.22 3.58
CA ALA A 94 -7.16 -3.63 4.79
C ALA A 94 -8.06 -4.61 5.55
N ARG A 95 -8.95 -5.32 4.83
CA ARG A 95 -9.85 -6.31 5.43
C ARG A 95 -9.08 -7.47 6.10
N ILE A 96 -8.00 -7.94 5.48
CA ILE A 96 -7.18 -9.03 6.04
C ILE A 96 -6.52 -8.57 7.35
N VAL A 97 -5.91 -7.37 7.36
CA VAL A 97 -5.31 -6.78 8.56
C VAL A 97 -6.35 -6.57 9.66
N GLU A 98 -7.50 -5.97 9.33
CA GLU A 98 -8.56 -5.70 10.31
C GLU A 98 -9.13 -6.99 10.92
N ALA A 99 -9.28 -8.05 10.12
CA ALA A 99 -9.69 -9.35 10.64
C ALA A 99 -8.67 -9.91 11.64
N ALA A 100 -7.37 -9.75 11.38
CA ALA A 100 -6.32 -10.18 12.30
C ALA A 100 -6.31 -9.39 13.61
N LEU A 101 -6.41 -8.06 13.51
CA LEU A 101 -6.43 -7.17 14.66
C LEU A 101 -7.67 -7.32 15.53
N PHE A 102 -8.87 -7.35 14.92
CA PHE A 102 -10.13 -7.24 15.66
C PHE A 102 -10.82 -8.57 15.92
N ALA A 103 -10.68 -9.55 15.01
CA ALA A 103 -11.33 -10.86 15.18
C ALA A 103 -10.43 -11.90 15.87
N ARG A 104 -9.21 -11.52 16.30
CA ARG A 104 -8.22 -12.41 16.93
C ARG A 104 -7.92 -13.66 16.09
N ARG A 105 -8.03 -13.53 14.76
CA ARG A 105 -7.77 -14.61 13.79
C ARG A 105 -6.44 -14.31 13.10
N PRO A 106 -5.35 -15.05 13.36
CA PRO A 106 -4.08 -14.79 12.70
C PRO A 106 -4.24 -14.87 11.18
N VAL A 107 -3.48 -14.06 10.43
CA VAL A 107 -3.56 -13.99 8.97
C VAL A 107 -3.31 -15.37 8.33
N GLY A 108 -2.29 -16.09 8.82
CA GLY A 108 -1.88 -17.38 8.29
C GLY A 108 -1.36 -17.34 6.85
N ALA A 109 -0.92 -18.49 6.33
CA ALA A 109 -0.35 -18.57 4.99
C ALA A 109 -1.35 -18.18 3.89
N GLU A 110 -2.63 -18.54 4.03
CA GLU A 110 -3.66 -18.21 3.05
C GLU A 110 -3.94 -16.71 3.01
N GLY A 111 -4.13 -16.07 4.17
CA GLY A 111 -4.35 -14.63 4.25
C GLY A 111 -3.14 -13.84 3.73
N TRP A 112 -1.92 -14.36 3.96
CA TRP A 112 -0.71 -13.79 3.40
C TRP A 112 -0.72 -13.80 1.87
N GLN A 113 -1.01 -14.94 1.24
CA GLN A 113 -1.04 -15.04 -0.23
C GLN A 113 -2.10 -14.12 -0.86
N GLN A 114 -3.26 -14.00 -0.22
CA GLN A 114 -4.31 -13.05 -0.65
C GLN A 114 -3.81 -11.61 -0.59
N ALA A 115 -3.24 -11.18 0.55
CA ALA A 115 -2.72 -9.83 0.73
C ALA A 115 -1.56 -9.51 -0.22
N ARG A 116 -0.65 -10.47 -0.44
CA ARG A 116 0.47 -10.34 -1.36
C ARG A 116 0.00 -10.12 -2.80
N GLY A 117 -0.94 -10.94 -3.27
CA GLY A 117 -1.52 -10.79 -4.62
C GLY A 117 -2.33 -9.49 -4.77
N ALA A 118 -3.01 -9.04 -3.70
CA ALA A 118 -3.67 -7.74 -3.70
C ALA A 118 -2.65 -6.59 -3.81
N TYR A 119 -1.53 -6.65 -3.09
CA TYR A 119 -0.47 -5.65 -3.20
C TYR A 119 0.15 -5.60 -4.60
N GLU A 120 0.36 -6.75 -5.25
CA GLU A 120 0.86 -6.77 -6.64
C GLU A 120 -0.11 -6.09 -7.61
N ARG A 121 -1.42 -6.34 -7.46
CA ARG A 121 -2.46 -5.63 -8.24
C ARG A 121 -2.44 -4.14 -7.96
N PHE A 122 -2.18 -3.73 -6.74
CA PHE A 122 -2.08 -2.33 -6.34
C PHE A 122 -0.83 -1.63 -6.91
N ALA A 123 0.33 -2.32 -6.93
CA ALA A 123 1.62 -1.70 -7.21
C ALA A 123 2.08 -1.78 -8.68
N PHE A 124 1.78 -2.87 -9.40
CA PHE A 124 2.42 -3.12 -10.71
C PHE A 124 1.49 -3.05 -11.90
N ARG A 125 0.21 -3.38 -11.72
CA ARG A 125 -0.76 -3.31 -12.83
C ARG A 125 -1.05 -1.84 -13.16
N ASP A 126 -1.66 -1.62 -14.33
CA ASP A 126 -2.31 -0.35 -14.70
C ASP A 126 -3.56 -0.09 -13.84
N ALA A 127 -3.44 -0.35 -12.54
CA ALA A 127 -4.48 -0.17 -11.55
C ALA A 127 -4.82 1.31 -11.43
N TRP A 128 -3.80 2.15 -11.51
CA TRP A 128 -3.89 3.59 -11.33
C TRP A 128 -4.04 4.37 -12.65
N ALA A 129 -4.22 3.64 -13.75
CA ALA A 129 -4.60 4.18 -15.05
C ALA A 129 -6.06 4.63 -15.06
#